data_AF-A0A6G0YBC2-F1
#
_entry.id   AF-A0A6G0YBC2-F1
#
_cell.length_a   1.000
_cell.length_b   1.000
_cell.length_c   1.000
_cell.angle_alpha   90.00
_cell.angle_beta   90.00
_cell.angle_gamma   90.00
#
_symmetry.space_group_name_H-M   'P 1'
#
loop_
_entity.id
_entity.type
_entity.pdbx_description
1 polymer ?
#
loop_
_entity_poly.entity_id
_entity_poly.type
_entity_poly.pdbx_seq_one_letter_code
_entity_poly.pdbx_strand_id
1 'polypeptide(L)' 'MINADIIEPSKSSYAAPIFLIPKKQKGEYRFLVDFRKLNEQTVNDRHPIPRSQDIFRALEGAKYFLNS' A
#
# COMPACT_ATOMS: atom_id res chain seq x y z
N MET A 1 -15.95 -0.83 -0.04
CA MET A 1 -15.02 -1.88 0.42
C MET A 1 -15.71 -3.23 0.46
N ILE A 2 -16.83 -3.40 1.20
CA ILE A 2 -17.63 -4.65 1.17
C ILE A 2 -18.18 -4.92 -0.24
N ASN A 3 -18.95 -3.98 -0.81
CA ASN A 3 -19.51 -4.15 -2.17
C ASN A 3 -18.46 -4.16 -3.29
N ALA A 4 -17.24 -3.74 -2.98
CA ALA A 4 -16.11 -3.77 -3.92
C ALA A 4 -15.26 -5.03 -3.75
N ASP A 5 -15.68 -5.94 -2.87
CA ASP A 5 -15.02 -7.21 -2.55
C ASP A 5 -13.56 -7.06 -2.06
N ILE A 6 -13.28 -5.96 -1.35
CA ILE A 6 -11.96 -5.66 -0.80
C ILE A 6 -11.83 -6.18 0.64
N ILE A 7 -12.94 -6.22 1.39
CA ILE A 7 -12.99 -6.69 2.79
C ILE A 7 -14.26 -7.49 3.04
N GLU A 8 -14.25 -8.30 4.09
CA GLU A 8 -15.40 -9.06 4.59
C GLU A 8 -15.47 -9.03 6.13
N PRO A 9 -16.64 -9.31 6.74
CA PRO A 9 -16.74 -9.50 8.18
C PRO A 9 -15.85 -10.66 8.65
N SER A 10 -15.02 -10.43 9.66
CA SER A 10 -14.15 -11.46 10.24
C SER A 10 -14.45 -11.73 11.72
N LYS A 11 -14.09 -12.92 12.20
CA LYS A 11 -14.12 -13.31 13.62
C LYS A 11 -12.70 -13.49 14.20
N SER A 12 -11.75 -12.75 13.65
CA SER A 12 -10.34 -12.81 14.04
C SER A 12 -10.15 -12.41 15.51
N SER A 13 -9.23 -13.07 16.21
CA SER A 13 -8.76 -12.65 17.54
C SER A 13 -7.87 -11.41 17.50
N TYR A 14 -7.43 -11.02 16.30
CA TYR A 14 -6.66 -9.81 16.02
C TYR A 14 -7.57 -8.70 15.50
N ALA A 15 -7.42 -7.50 16.07
CA ALA A 15 -8.08 -6.28 15.64
C ALA A 15 -7.08 -5.13 15.63
N ALA A 16 -7.21 -4.25 14.64
CA ALA A 16 -6.43 -3.02 14.51
C ALA A 16 -7.38 -1.82 14.48
N PRO A 17 -7.03 -0.70 15.12
CA PRO A 17 -7.85 0.50 15.06
C PRO A 17 -7.83 1.11 13.65
N ILE A 18 -8.90 1.84 13.34
CA ILE A 18 -9.16 2.43 12.03
C ILE A 18 -9.31 3.93 12.19
N PHE A 19 -8.72 4.68 11.26
CA PHE A 19 -8.78 6.13 11.20
C PHE A 19 -9.37 6.59 9.87
N LEU A 20 -10.25 7.59 9.93
CA LEU A 20 -10.79 8.25 8.75
C LEU A 20 -10.15 9.64 8.63
N ILE A 21 -9.27 9.80 7.64
CA ILE A 21 -8.50 11.04 7.47
C ILE A 21 -9.07 11.83 6.29
N PRO A 22 -9.51 13.08 6.47
CA PRO A 22 -10.00 13.89 5.36
C PRO A 22 -8.90 14.15 4.33
N LYS A 23 -9.25 14.05 3.05
CA LYS A 23 -8.40 14.52 1.94
C LYS A 23 -8.68 16.01 1.68
N LYS A 24 -7.86 16.60 0.82
CA LYS A 24 -7.97 18.02 0.44
C LYS A 24 -9.30 18.34 -0.25
N GLN A 25 -9.85 17.39 -1.01
CA GLN A 25 -11.14 17.53 -1.67
C GLN A 25 -12.28 17.22 -0.69
N LYS A 26 -13.30 18.08 -0.70
CA LYS A 26 -14.42 17.98 0.22
C LYS A 26 -15.21 16.69 -0.03
N GLY A 27 -15.47 15.94 1.05
CA GLY A 27 -16.18 14.67 0.98
C GLY A 27 -15.30 13.47 0.66
N GLU A 28 -14.01 13.68 0.36
CA GLU A 28 -13.06 12.59 0.20
C GLU A 28 -12.33 12.27 1.51
N TYR A 29 -12.17 10.97 1.80
CA TYR A 29 -11.47 10.49 2.99
C TYR A 29 -10.55 9.32 2.65
N ARG A 30 -9.48 9.17 3.44
CA ARG A 30 -8.63 7.98 3.46
C ARG A 30 -9.03 7.13 4.66
N PHE A 31 -9.32 5.87 4.39
CA PHE A 31 -9.50 4.85 5.41
C PHE A 31 -8.12 4.26 5.73
N LEU A 32 -7.67 4.38 6.97
CA LEU A 32 -6.32 4.01 7.38
C LEU A 32 -6.39 3.01 8.53
N VAL A 33 -5.81 1.84 8.34
CA VAL A 33 -5.73 0.78 9.35
C VAL A 33 -4.34 0.82 9.97
N ASP A 34 -4.26 0.85 11.31
CA ASP A 34 -2.98 0.88 12.01
C ASP A 34 -2.38 -0.51 12.19
N PHE A 35 -1.53 -0.90 11.24
CA PHE A 35 -0.83 -2.18 11.24
C PHE A 35 0.49 -2.18 12.03
N ARG A 36 0.85 -1.12 12.77
CA ARG A 36 2.19 -1.04 13.41
C ARG A 36 2.49 -2.24 14.31
N LYS A 37 1.55 -2.59 15.20
CA LYS A 37 1.70 -3.73 16.12
C LYS A 37 1.74 -5.08 15.39
N LEU A 38 1.00 -5.20 14.28
CA LEU A 38 1.03 -6.39 13.43
C LEU A 38 2.37 -6.51 12.69
N ASN A 39 2.90 -5.39 12.19
CA ASN A 39 4.17 -5.34 11.46
C ASN A 39 5.36 -5.72 12.35
N GLU A 40 5.29 -5.48 13.66
CA GLU A 40 6.31 -5.92 14.64
C GLU A 40 6.31 -7.44 14.86
N GLN A 41 5.15 -8.09 14.71
CA GLN A 41 5.00 -9.53 14.92
C GLN A 41 5.17 -10.36 13.64
N THR A 42 5.26 -9.71 12.48
CA THR A 42 5.36 -10.37 11.18
C THR A 42 6.81 -10.42 10.71
N VAL A 43 7.19 -11.52 10.07
CA VAL A 43 8.51 -11.65 9.45
C VAL A 43 8.52 -10.79 8.19
N ASN A 44 9.46 -9.86 8.12
CA ASN A 44 9.58 -8.97 6.97
C ASN A 44 10.20 -9.72 5.78
N ASP A 45 9.40 -9.94 4.74
CA ASP A 45 9.87 -10.46 3.46
C ASP A 45 10.47 -9.34 2.61
N ARG A 46 11.75 -9.03 2.87
CA ARG A 46 12.46 -7.94 2.18
C ARG A 46 12.96 -8.41 0.82
N HIS A 47 12.13 -8.27 -0.20
CA HIS A 47 12.62 -8.27 -1.57
C HIS A 47 13.39 -6.96 -1.86
N PRO A 48 14.58 -7.01 -2.48
CA PRO A 48 15.34 -5.80 -2.77
C PRO A 48 14.58 -4.92 -3.77
N ILE A 49 14.15 -3.75 -3.33
CA ILE A 49 13.65 -2.71 -4.23
C ILE A 49 14.88 -2.07 -4.89
N PRO A 50 15.00 -2.09 -6.23
CA PRO A 50 16.13 -1.50 -6.91
C PRO A 50 16.22 0.00 -6.60
N ARG A 51 17.44 0.53 -6.49
CA ARG A 51 17.60 1.97 -6.28
C ARG A 51 17.12 2.71 -7.52
N SER A 52 16.69 3.95 -7.36
CA SER A 52 16.28 4.78 -8.48
C SER A 52 17.33 4.82 -9.59
N GLN A 53 18.62 4.91 -9.22
CA GLN A 53 19.75 4.90 -10.15
C GLN A 53 19.85 3.59 -10.95
N ASP A 54 19.59 2.44 -10.31
CA ASP A 54 19.64 1.13 -10.96
C ASP A 54 18.51 1.01 -12.00
N ILE A 55 17.33 1.54 -11.68
CA ILE A 55 16.19 1.61 -12.61
C ILE A 55 16.54 2.51 -13.81
N PHE A 56 17.11 3.70 -13.58
CA PHE A 56 17.47 4.62 -14.66
C PHE A 56 18.57 4.06 -15.58
N ARG A 57 19.56 3.36 -15.02
CA ARG A 57 20.58 2.66 -15.81
C ARG A 57 19.97 1.54 -16.65
N ALA A 58 19.04 0.77 -16.10
CA ALA A 58 18.35 -0.28 -16.84
C ALA A 58 17.52 0.26 -18.03
N LEU A 59 17.14 1.54 -17.98
CA LEU A 59 16.39 2.22 -19.03
C LEU A 59 17.29 2.98 -20.02
N GLU A 60 18.61 3.02 -19.81
CA GLU A 60 19.54 3.71 -20.69
C GLU A 60 19.56 3.03 -22.07
N GLY A 61 19.33 3.81 -23.14
CA GLY A 61 19.22 3.29 -24.50
C GLY A 61 17.83 2.79 -24.90
N ALA A 62 16.83 2.86 -24.02
CA ALA A 62 15.44 2.60 -24.39
C ALA A 62 14.94 3.65 -25.39
N LYS A 63 14.35 3.19 -26.50
CA LYS A 63 13.85 4.07 -27.58
C LYS A 63 12.43 4.56 -27.35
N TYR A 64 11.64 3.83 -26.57
CA TYR A 64 10.25 4.13 -26.32
C TYR A 64 9.93 3.84 -24.85
N PHE A 65 9.27 4.81 -24.22
CA PHE A 65 8.66 4.65 -22.91
C PHE A 65 7.16 4.63 -23.14
N LEU A 66 6.51 3.53 -22.77
CA LEU A 66 5.07 3.40 -22.90
C LEU A 66 4.42 3.95 -21.65
N ASN A 67 3.46 4.84 -21.84
CA ASN A 67 2.54 5.21 -20.79
C ASN A 67 1.31 4.34 -20.97
N SER A 68 1.14 3.35 -20.10
CA SER A 68 -0.06 2.53 -19.98
C SER A 68 -1.17 3.30 -19.28
#